data_AF-A0A9P6L139-F1
#
_entry.id   AF-A0A9P6L139-F1
#
_cell.length_a   1.000
_cell.length_b   1.000
_cell.length_c   1.000
_cell.angle_alpha   90.00
_cell.angle_beta   90.00
_cell.angle_gamma   90.00
#
_symmetry.space_group_name_H-M   'P 1'
#
loop_
_entity.id
_entity.type
_entity.pdbx_description
1 polymer ?
#
loop_
_entity_poly.entity_id
_entity_poly.type
_entity_poly.pdbx_seq_one_letter_code
_entity_poly.pdbx_strand_id
1 'polypeptide(L)'
;MEENQGTGRGSYIWGRSVHNSRIERIWYDVTEGFGGKWKNLFTDLEANEGLDVDNPAHIWLLQHLFLNQINQDSLSWAEAWNNHKLQIRGEPQQTPHEMFFFSMIEDGPRGLNGPRQGDQDGLEGGDLYLYRVDWEVMEDDELMTNHRYYNPTPPDNPFSTAPSSLSEVECTPPNCPLSAEGVSQLDRYLSQVADIDSRSMLVRRTIWIQALRACSQI
;
A
#
# COMPACT_ATOMS: atom_id res chain seq x y z
N MET A 1 6.72 4.71 -15.42
CA MET A 1 5.53 3.96 -15.87
C MET A 1 4.98 4.49 -17.20
N GLU A 2 5.04 5.80 -17.47
CA GLU A 2 4.68 6.39 -18.77
C GLU A 2 5.68 6.09 -19.90
N GLU A 3 6.98 6.00 -19.59
CA GLU A 3 8.04 5.66 -20.56
C GLU A 3 7.81 4.32 -21.29
N ASN A 4 7.12 3.38 -20.65
CA ASN A 4 6.82 2.07 -21.23
C ASN A 4 5.36 1.92 -21.72
N GLN A 5 4.46 2.86 -21.41
CA GLN A 5 3.01 2.64 -21.59
C GLN A 5 2.20 3.80 -22.21
N GLY A 6 2.85 4.95 -22.51
CA GLY A 6 2.26 6.08 -23.24
C GLY A 6 1.48 7.07 -22.37
N THR A 7 1.48 8.35 -22.78
CA THR A 7 0.81 9.47 -22.10
C THR A 7 -0.71 9.46 -22.34
N GLY A 8 -1.48 9.97 -21.36
CA GLY A 8 -2.92 10.27 -21.53
C GLY A 8 -3.93 9.15 -21.24
N ARG A 9 -3.54 8.07 -20.53
CA ARG A 9 -4.46 6.94 -20.24
C ARG A 9 -5.43 7.13 -19.08
N GLY A 10 -5.35 8.23 -18.33
CA GLY A 10 -6.20 8.40 -17.14
C GLY A 10 -5.88 7.36 -16.06
N SER A 11 -4.60 7.06 -15.84
CA SER A 11 -4.09 6.29 -14.69
C SER A 11 -4.35 6.96 -13.33
N TYR A 12 -4.98 8.13 -13.36
CA TYR A 12 -5.42 8.89 -12.21
C TYR A 12 -6.94 8.71 -12.05
N ILE A 13 -7.35 8.02 -10.98
CA ILE A 13 -8.76 7.85 -10.61
C ILE A 13 -9.17 9.09 -9.80
N TRP A 14 -10.09 9.88 -10.34
CA TRP A 14 -10.60 11.09 -9.70
C TRP A 14 -12.13 11.06 -9.65
N GLY A 15 -12.70 11.42 -8.51
CA GLY A 15 -14.14 11.39 -8.22
C GLY A 15 -14.41 11.80 -6.77
N ARG A 16 -15.69 11.91 -6.37
CA ARG A 16 -16.05 12.29 -5.00
C ARG A 16 -15.48 11.28 -3.99
N SER A 17 -14.87 11.76 -2.91
CA SER A 17 -14.30 10.93 -1.82
C SER A 17 -15.32 10.01 -1.12
N VAL A 18 -16.63 10.19 -1.37
CA VAL A 18 -17.68 9.27 -0.92
C VAL A 18 -17.63 7.90 -1.63
N HIS A 19 -17.01 7.83 -2.81
CA HIS A 19 -16.83 6.58 -3.56
C HIS A 19 -15.59 5.78 -3.11
N ASN A 20 -14.78 6.33 -2.20
CA ASN A 20 -13.60 5.66 -1.66
C ASN A 20 -13.94 4.61 -0.59
N SER A 21 -15.21 4.52 -0.19
CA SER A 21 -15.71 3.58 0.83
C SER A 21 -15.27 2.12 0.59
N ARG A 22 -15.15 1.71 -0.67
CA ARG A 22 -14.70 0.34 -1.02
C ARG A 22 -13.21 0.15 -0.78
N ILE A 23 -12.35 1.14 -1.10
CA ILE A 23 -10.92 1.04 -0.78
C ILE A 23 -10.71 1.12 0.73
N GLU A 24 -11.48 1.94 1.44
CA GLU A 24 -11.35 2.05 2.90
C GLU A 24 -11.75 0.73 3.56
N ARG A 25 -12.81 0.08 3.07
CA ARG A 25 -13.19 -1.25 3.53
C ARG A 25 -12.12 -2.30 3.20
N ILE A 26 -11.53 -2.27 2.00
CA ILE A 26 -10.48 -3.24 1.65
C ILE A 26 -9.23 -3.04 2.51
N TRP A 27 -8.84 -1.81 2.84
CA TRP A 27 -7.74 -1.53 3.76
C TRP A 27 -7.99 -2.08 5.17
N TYR A 28 -9.24 -1.98 5.65
CA TYR A 28 -9.65 -2.63 6.89
C TYR A 28 -9.50 -4.16 6.78
N ASP A 29 -10.01 -4.78 5.71
CA ASP A 29 -9.95 -6.24 5.51
C ASP A 29 -8.52 -6.76 5.31
N VAL A 30 -7.62 -5.97 4.69
CA VAL A 30 -6.17 -6.24 4.60
C VAL A 30 -5.53 -6.24 5.97
N THR A 31 -5.84 -5.22 6.77
CA THR A 31 -5.32 -5.08 8.14
C THR A 31 -5.84 -6.21 9.03
N GLU A 32 -7.12 -6.55 8.94
CA GLU A 32 -7.69 -7.68 9.68
C GLU A 32 -7.11 -9.02 9.20
N GLY A 33 -6.98 -9.20 7.88
CA GLY A 33 -6.62 -10.47 7.27
C GLY A 33 -5.16 -10.90 7.46
N PHE A 34 -4.20 -9.99 7.23
CA PHE A 34 -2.78 -10.32 7.43
C PHE A 34 -1.96 -9.20 8.07
N GLY A 35 -2.35 -7.93 7.96
CA GLY A 35 -1.54 -6.81 8.45
C GLY A 35 -1.45 -6.76 9.98
N GLY A 36 -2.53 -7.08 10.69
CA GLY A 36 -2.66 -6.89 12.13
C GLY A 36 -1.67 -7.73 12.93
N LYS A 37 -1.41 -8.97 12.51
CA LYS A 37 -0.41 -9.83 13.15
C LYS A 37 1.02 -9.29 13.02
N TRP A 38 1.36 -8.67 11.88
CA TRP A 38 2.66 -8.04 11.66
C TRP A 38 2.80 -6.75 12.44
N LYS A 39 1.74 -5.92 12.45
CA LYS A 39 1.67 -4.72 13.29
C LYS A 39 1.90 -5.05 14.76
N ASN A 40 1.21 -6.07 15.28
CA ASN A 40 1.35 -6.50 16.66
C ASN A 40 2.77 -7.02 16.95
N LEU A 41 3.36 -7.79 16.03
CA LEU A 41 4.74 -8.24 16.16
C LEU A 41 5.69 -7.04 16.26
N PHE A 42 5.65 -6.10 15.33
CA PHE A 42 6.58 -4.97 15.32
C PHE A 42 6.40 -4.04 16.53
N THR A 43 5.15 -3.82 16.96
CA THR A 43 4.87 -3.06 18.19
C THR A 43 5.47 -3.77 19.42
N ASP A 44 5.38 -5.09 19.47
CA ASP A 44 5.97 -5.90 20.56
C ASP A 44 7.51 -5.89 20.50
N LEU A 45 8.10 -5.92 19.31
CA LEU A 45 9.55 -5.80 19.14
C LEU A 45 10.08 -4.43 19.60
N GLU A 46 9.35 -3.36 19.30
CA GLU A 46 9.67 -1.99 19.75
C GLU A 46 9.57 -1.88 21.27
N ALA A 47 8.48 -2.39 21.85
CA ALA A 47 8.25 -2.28 23.29
C ALA A 47 9.20 -3.16 24.13
N ASN A 48 9.53 -4.37 23.65
CA ASN A 48 10.13 -5.40 24.48
C ASN A 48 11.47 -5.97 23.98
N GLU A 49 11.80 -5.84 22.69
CA GLU A 49 12.93 -6.56 22.07
C GLU A 49 13.96 -5.63 21.40
N GLY A 50 13.96 -4.35 21.75
CA GLY A 50 15.01 -3.40 21.37
C GLY A 50 14.99 -2.96 19.91
N LEU A 51 13.86 -3.11 19.20
CA LEU A 51 13.67 -2.45 17.91
C LEU A 51 13.68 -0.93 18.11
N ASP A 52 14.43 -0.24 17.24
CA ASP A 52 14.57 1.21 17.21
C ASP A 52 14.14 1.64 15.81
N VAL A 53 13.02 2.36 15.73
CA VAL A 53 12.38 2.76 14.47
C VAL A 53 13.13 3.86 13.75
N ASP A 54 13.94 4.64 14.48
CA ASP A 54 14.75 5.72 13.92
C ASP A 54 16.12 5.20 13.43
N ASN A 55 16.46 3.95 13.73
CA ASN A 55 17.72 3.35 13.31
C ASN A 55 17.57 2.63 11.94
N PRO A 56 18.17 3.14 10.86
CA PRO A 56 18.06 2.54 9.52
C PRO A 56 18.64 1.13 9.44
N ALA A 57 19.61 0.77 10.30
CA ALA A 57 20.15 -0.59 10.38
C ALA A 57 19.11 -1.59 10.91
N HIS A 58 18.28 -1.17 11.87
CA HIS A 58 17.20 -2.00 12.41
C HIS A 58 16.08 -2.16 11.37
N ILE A 59 15.75 -1.09 10.62
CA ILE A 59 14.79 -1.16 9.52
C ILE A 59 15.29 -2.08 8.40
N TRP A 60 16.57 -1.99 8.03
CA TRP A 60 17.18 -2.93 7.08
C TRP A 60 17.07 -4.37 7.59
N LEU A 61 17.41 -4.63 8.86
CA LEU A 61 17.35 -5.97 9.42
C LEU A 61 15.93 -6.54 9.42
N LEU A 62 14.93 -5.73 9.79
CA LEU A 62 13.52 -6.14 9.69
C LEU A 62 13.13 -6.54 8.27
N GLN A 63 13.53 -5.72 7.27
CA GLN A 63 13.23 -6.03 5.88
C GLN A 63 13.94 -7.29 5.41
N HIS A 64 15.22 -7.46 5.73
CA HIS A 64 16.00 -8.65 5.41
C HIS A 64 15.36 -9.92 5.97
N LEU A 65 14.89 -9.87 7.23
CA LEU A 65 14.31 -11.03 7.91
C LEU A 65 12.88 -11.36 7.50
N PHE A 66 12.04 -10.34 7.24
CA PHE A 66 10.59 -10.52 7.21
C PHE A 66 9.90 -10.06 5.92
N LEU A 67 10.56 -9.28 5.05
CA LEU A 67 9.92 -8.73 3.86
C LEU A 67 9.40 -9.82 2.92
N ASN A 68 10.18 -10.88 2.71
CA ASN A 68 9.75 -12.01 1.89
C ASN A 68 8.48 -12.66 2.44
N GLN A 69 8.42 -12.87 3.76
CA GLN A 69 7.28 -13.50 4.42
C GLN A 69 6.04 -12.58 4.42
N ILE A 70 6.22 -11.26 4.57
CA ILE A 70 5.14 -10.28 4.41
C ILE A 70 4.59 -10.34 2.98
N ASN A 71 5.46 -10.37 1.98
CA ASN A 71 5.06 -10.46 0.58
C ASN A 71 4.27 -11.76 0.31
N GLN A 72 4.73 -12.89 0.83
CA GLN A 72 4.00 -14.16 0.72
C GLN A 72 2.64 -14.14 1.42
N ASP A 73 2.55 -13.56 2.62
CA ASP A 73 1.29 -13.38 3.33
C ASP A 73 0.33 -12.48 2.53
N SER A 74 0.85 -11.39 1.93
CA SER A 74 0.06 -10.48 1.10
C SER A 74 -0.48 -11.15 -0.16
N LEU A 75 0.35 -11.95 -0.84
CA LEU A 75 -0.03 -12.70 -2.04
C LEU A 75 -1.09 -13.76 -1.70
N SER A 76 -0.86 -14.53 -0.62
CA SER A 76 -1.82 -15.54 -0.16
C SER A 76 -3.16 -14.92 0.23
N TRP A 77 -3.16 -13.76 0.88
CA TRP A 77 -4.38 -13.02 1.18
C TRP A 77 -5.06 -12.52 -0.10
N ALA A 78 -4.31 -11.97 -1.05
CA ALA A 78 -4.86 -11.50 -2.32
C ALA A 78 -5.49 -12.64 -3.14
N GLU A 79 -4.86 -13.82 -3.17
CA GLU A 79 -5.44 -15.01 -3.80
C GLU A 79 -6.72 -15.46 -3.11
N ALA A 80 -6.73 -15.53 -1.78
CA ALA A 80 -7.92 -15.89 -1.02
C ALA A 80 -9.05 -14.88 -1.23
N TRP A 81 -8.72 -13.58 -1.20
CA TRP A 81 -9.66 -12.51 -1.45
C TRP A 81 -10.20 -12.53 -2.88
N ASN A 82 -9.37 -12.73 -3.90
CA ASN A 82 -9.87 -12.72 -5.28
C ASN A 82 -10.78 -13.91 -5.61
N ASN A 83 -10.68 -15.01 -4.83
CA ASN A 83 -11.48 -16.21 -5.02
C ASN A 83 -12.58 -16.42 -3.96
N HIS A 84 -12.73 -15.51 -2.99
CA HIS A 84 -13.85 -15.61 -2.05
C HIS A 84 -15.14 -15.19 -2.74
N LYS A 85 -16.25 -15.82 -2.36
CA LYS A 85 -17.54 -15.50 -2.96
C LYS A 85 -18.18 -14.31 -2.27
N LEU A 86 -18.50 -13.27 -3.05
CA LEU A 86 -19.25 -12.11 -2.60
C LEU A 86 -20.76 -12.38 -2.67
N GLN A 87 -21.49 -11.88 -1.68
CA GLN A 87 -22.95 -11.83 -1.70
C GLN A 87 -23.38 -10.38 -1.86
N ILE A 88 -23.79 -10.03 -3.07
CA ILE A 88 -24.35 -8.71 -3.37
C ILE A 88 -25.86 -8.88 -3.49
N ARG A 89 -26.62 -8.04 -2.78
CA ARG A 89 -28.08 -8.16 -2.73
C ARG A 89 -28.67 -7.96 -4.13
N GLY A 90 -29.32 -9.00 -4.65
CA GLY A 90 -29.96 -8.97 -5.96
C GLY A 90 -29.07 -9.49 -7.11
N GLU A 91 -27.84 -9.91 -6.82
CA GLU A 91 -26.89 -10.46 -7.79
C GLU A 91 -26.54 -11.92 -7.45
N PRO A 92 -26.10 -12.70 -8.45
CA PRO A 92 -25.59 -14.05 -8.20
C PRO A 92 -24.30 -14.00 -7.36
N GLN A 93 -24.10 -15.04 -6.55
CA GLN A 93 -22.89 -15.17 -5.76
C GLN A 93 -21.69 -15.46 -6.67
N GLN A 94 -20.78 -14.50 -6.79
CA GLN A 94 -19.60 -14.56 -7.65
C GLN A 94 -18.35 -14.13 -6.88
N THR A 95 -17.20 -14.60 -7.31
CA THR A 95 -15.90 -14.16 -6.81
C THR A 95 -15.46 -12.85 -7.47
N PRO A 96 -14.63 -12.01 -6.82
CA PRO A 96 -14.06 -10.83 -7.47
C PRO A 96 -13.38 -11.15 -8.80
N HIS A 97 -12.69 -12.30 -8.89
CA HIS A 97 -12.08 -12.77 -10.15
C HIS A 97 -13.13 -13.01 -11.23
N GLU A 98 -14.19 -13.78 -10.93
CA GLU A 98 -15.28 -14.04 -11.86
C GLU A 98 -15.95 -12.73 -12.30
N MET A 99 -16.27 -11.84 -11.35
CA MET A 99 -16.88 -10.54 -11.65
C MET A 99 -16.00 -9.72 -12.60
N PHE A 100 -14.69 -9.67 -12.35
CA PHE A 100 -13.74 -8.96 -13.23
C PHE A 100 -13.71 -9.59 -14.63
N PHE A 101 -13.59 -10.91 -14.72
CA PHE A 101 -13.52 -11.64 -15.98
C PHE A 101 -14.80 -11.47 -16.81
N PHE A 102 -15.98 -11.70 -16.23
CA PHE A 102 -17.26 -11.56 -16.92
C PHE A 102 -17.54 -10.10 -17.29
N SER A 103 -17.23 -9.14 -16.42
CA SER A 103 -17.36 -7.72 -16.76
C SER A 103 -16.50 -7.33 -17.96
N MET A 104 -15.28 -7.85 -18.10
CA MET A 104 -14.44 -7.53 -19.27
C MET A 104 -15.05 -8.08 -20.58
N ILE A 105 -15.80 -9.17 -20.52
CA ILE A 105 -16.48 -9.76 -21.67
C ILE A 105 -17.75 -8.98 -22.00
N GLU A 106 -18.55 -8.64 -20.98
CA GLU A 106 -19.85 -7.98 -21.13
C GLU A 106 -19.71 -6.48 -21.44
N ASP A 107 -18.87 -5.77 -20.67
CA ASP A 107 -18.70 -4.31 -20.75
C ASP A 107 -17.53 -3.88 -21.64
N GLY A 108 -16.70 -4.84 -22.07
CA GLY A 108 -15.41 -4.59 -22.70
C GLY A 108 -14.30 -4.25 -21.69
N PRO A 109 -13.04 -4.07 -22.15
CA PRO A 109 -11.92 -3.81 -21.28
C PRO A 109 -12.06 -2.44 -20.58
N ARG A 110 -12.19 -2.48 -19.25
CA ARG A 110 -12.23 -1.26 -18.40
C ARG A 110 -10.84 -0.63 -18.32
N GLY A 111 -10.75 0.69 -18.50
CA GLY A 111 -9.50 1.47 -18.41
C GLY A 111 -8.63 1.53 -19.66
N LEU A 112 -9.02 0.88 -20.77
CA LEU A 112 -8.34 1.02 -22.08
C LEU A 112 -8.89 2.18 -22.92
N ASN A 113 -10.20 2.38 -22.85
CA ASN A 113 -10.83 3.61 -23.26
C ASN A 113 -10.80 4.50 -22.00
N GLY A 114 -10.32 5.73 -22.09
CA GLY A 114 -10.31 6.70 -20.97
C GLY A 114 -11.69 6.84 -20.31
N PRO A 115 -11.83 7.63 -19.23
CA PRO A 115 -13.09 7.73 -18.48
C PRO A 115 -14.28 7.81 -19.44
N ARG A 116 -15.23 6.87 -19.34
CA ARG A 116 -16.39 6.79 -20.23
C ARG A 116 -17.06 8.17 -20.22
N GLN A 117 -16.99 8.89 -21.34
CA GLN A 117 -17.84 10.07 -21.57
C GLN A 117 -19.28 9.55 -21.62
N GLY A 118 -19.94 9.42 -20.48
CA GLY A 118 -21.25 8.79 -20.43
C GLY A 118 -21.90 8.74 -19.07
N ASP A 119 -21.12 8.56 -17.99
CA ASP A 119 -21.66 8.71 -16.65
C ASP A 119 -21.58 10.19 -16.29
N GLN A 120 -22.45 10.99 -16.93
CA GLN A 120 -22.94 12.19 -16.26
C GLN A 120 -23.65 11.69 -15.01
N ASP A 121 -22.89 11.57 -13.91
CA ASP A 121 -23.47 11.52 -12.58
C ASP A 121 -24.56 12.60 -12.58
N GLY A 122 -25.81 12.21 -12.34
CA GLY A 122 -26.96 13.09 -12.31
C GLY A 122 -26.84 14.08 -11.15
N LEU A 123 -25.92 15.03 -11.28
CA LEU A 123 -25.63 16.04 -10.29
C LEU A 123 -26.55 17.22 -10.57
N GLU A 124 -27.80 17.08 -10.14
CA GLU A 124 -28.55 18.25 -9.69
C GLU A 124 -27.76 18.86 -8.53
N GLY A 125 -26.97 19.91 -8.82
CA GLY A 125 -26.46 20.91 -7.86
C GLY A 125 -25.98 20.38 -6.50
N GLY A 126 -25.22 19.28 -6.48
CA GLY A 126 -24.85 18.60 -5.24
C GLY A 126 -23.87 19.43 -4.39
N ASP A 127 -24.40 19.90 -3.27
CA ASP A 127 -23.79 20.61 -2.15
C ASP A 127 -22.26 20.46 -1.99
N LEU A 128 -21.55 21.60 -2.03
CA LEU A 128 -20.09 21.67 -1.89
C LEU A 128 -19.61 21.15 -0.52
N TYR A 129 -20.50 21.15 0.49
CA TYR A 129 -20.26 20.57 1.81
C TYR A 129 -20.17 19.03 1.83
N LEU A 130 -20.57 18.33 0.76
CA LEU A 130 -20.40 16.88 0.64
C LEU A 130 -18.93 16.50 0.36
N TYR A 131 -18.16 17.43 -0.20
CA TYR A 131 -16.74 17.24 -0.38
C TYR A 131 -16.10 17.44 0.99
N ARG A 132 -15.33 16.46 1.48
CA ARG A 132 -14.42 16.61 2.65
C ARG A 132 -13.26 17.55 2.29
N VAL A 133 -13.58 18.71 1.77
CA VAL A 133 -12.66 19.82 1.61
C VAL A 133 -12.57 20.45 2.99
N ASP A 134 -11.36 20.42 3.54
CA ASP A 134 -11.06 21.06 4.81
C ASP A 134 -10.97 22.57 4.56
N TRP A 135 -12.12 23.24 4.68
CA TRP A 135 -12.24 24.69 4.45
C TRP A 135 -11.42 25.48 5.48
N GLU A 136 -11.28 24.96 6.71
CA GLU A 136 -10.48 25.58 7.77
C GLU A 136 -8.99 25.59 7.38
N VAL A 137 -8.48 24.49 6.83
CA VAL A 137 -7.10 24.42 6.29
C VAL A 137 -6.92 25.32 5.06
N MET A 138 -7.96 25.51 4.26
CA MET A 138 -7.88 26.41 3.09
C MET A 138 -7.81 27.90 3.46
N GLU A 139 -8.33 28.26 4.63
CA GLU A 139 -8.25 29.61 5.20
C GLU A 139 -6.96 29.84 6.00
N ASP A 140 -6.19 28.78 6.29
CA ASP A 140 -4.88 28.87 6.94
C ASP A 140 -3.77 29.26 5.95
N ASP A 141 -3.36 30.53 6.01
CA ASP A 141 -2.32 31.09 5.14
C ASP A 141 -0.96 30.38 5.26
N GLU A 142 -0.62 29.83 6.42
CA GLU A 142 0.68 29.17 6.65
C GLU A 142 0.69 27.79 6.01
N LEU A 143 -0.36 27.00 6.24
CA LEU A 143 -0.55 25.69 5.61
C LEU A 143 -0.71 25.81 4.09
N MET A 144 -1.45 26.81 3.61
CA MET A 144 -1.64 27.04 2.18
C MET A 144 -0.37 27.54 1.49
N THR A 145 0.46 28.33 2.18
CA THR A 145 1.78 28.73 1.66
C THR A 145 2.68 27.51 1.51
N ASN A 146 2.72 26.64 2.51
CA ASN A 146 3.49 25.40 2.47
C ASN A 146 3.00 24.45 1.36
N HIS A 147 1.69 24.27 1.24
CA HIS A 147 1.06 23.47 0.19
C HIS A 147 1.42 23.99 -1.21
N ARG A 148 1.33 25.31 -1.44
CA ARG A 148 1.70 25.92 -2.73
C ARG A 148 3.19 25.79 -3.05
N TYR A 149 4.06 25.76 -2.03
CA TYR A 149 5.49 25.58 -2.21
C TYR A 149 5.85 24.17 -2.69
N TYR A 150 5.26 23.14 -2.07
CA TYR A 150 5.51 21.74 -2.44
C TYR A 150 4.68 21.23 -3.62
N ASN A 151 3.56 21.90 -3.93
CA ASN A 151 2.62 21.49 -4.96
C ASN A 151 2.29 22.66 -5.90
N PRO A 152 3.29 23.16 -6.67
CA PRO A 152 3.11 24.31 -7.54
C PRO A 152 2.06 24.00 -8.61
N THR A 153 1.06 24.87 -8.75
CA THR A 153 0.02 24.73 -9.77
C THR A 153 0.63 24.83 -11.17
N PRO A 154 0.51 23.80 -12.03
CA PRO A 154 1.06 23.86 -13.37
C PRO A 154 0.33 24.93 -14.21
N PRO A 155 0.97 25.49 -15.26
CA PRO A 155 0.41 26.60 -16.04
C PRO A 155 -0.71 26.22 -17.01
N ASP A 156 -1.32 25.04 -16.89
CA ASP A 156 -2.19 24.51 -17.94
C ASP A 156 -3.69 24.67 -17.64
N ASN A 157 -4.44 24.75 -18.76
CA ASN A 157 -5.86 25.06 -18.88
C ASN A 157 -6.73 24.70 -17.65
N PRO A 158 -7.50 25.62 -17.05
CA PRO A 158 -8.38 25.36 -15.89
C PRO A 158 -9.49 24.33 -16.14
N PHE A 159 -9.66 23.89 -17.39
CA PHE A 159 -10.56 22.80 -17.78
C PHE A 159 -9.83 21.46 -18.04
N SER A 160 -8.51 21.43 -17.94
CA SER A 160 -7.71 20.20 -17.98
C SER A 160 -7.66 19.60 -16.58
N THR A 161 -8.20 18.41 -16.42
CA THR A 161 -8.38 17.75 -15.11
C THR A 161 -7.30 16.70 -14.82
N ALA A 162 -6.33 16.54 -15.70
CA ALA A 162 -5.22 15.61 -15.52
C ALA A 162 -4.01 16.36 -14.96
N PRO A 163 -3.43 15.94 -13.82
CA PRO A 163 -2.21 16.54 -13.31
C PRO A 163 -1.07 16.34 -14.32
N SER A 164 -0.25 17.37 -14.52
CA SER A 164 0.90 17.34 -15.44
C SER A 164 2.01 16.38 -14.99
N SER A 165 2.00 16.01 -13.72
CA SER A 165 2.92 15.04 -13.11
C SER A 165 2.16 14.18 -12.10
N LEU A 166 2.42 12.87 -12.10
CA LEU A 166 1.92 11.98 -11.05
C LEU A 166 2.74 12.20 -9.78
N SER A 167 2.11 12.01 -8.61
CA SER A 167 2.83 11.94 -7.34
C SER A 167 3.76 10.72 -7.36
N GLU A 168 5.06 10.95 -7.47
CA GLU A 168 6.08 9.91 -7.35
C GLU A 168 6.47 9.76 -5.90
N VAL A 169 6.39 8.53 -5.38
CA VAL A 169 6.89 8.17 -4.05
C VAL A 169 8.04 7.20 -4.28
N GLU A 170 9.27 7.68 -4.09
CA GLU A 170 10.46 6.85 -4.22
C GLU A 170 10.65 6.01 -2.95
N CYS A 171 10.43 4.71 -3.05
CA CYS A 171 10.70 3.75 -1.96
C CYS A 171 12.16 3.26 -2.06
N THR A 172 13.13 4.04 -1.60
CA THR A 172 14.52 3.59 -1.56
C THR A 172 14.72 2.54 -0.46
N PRO A 173 15.28 1.34 -0.77
CA PRO A 173 15.58 0.35 0.26
C PRO A 173 16.65 0.90 1.23
N PRO A 174 16.55 0.58 2.54
CA PRO A 174 17.53 1.01 3.52
C PRO A 174 18.90 0.40 3.20
N ASN A 175 19.96 1.18 3.41
CA ASN A 175 21.33 0.73 3.18
C ASN A 175 21.69 -0.41 4.14
N CYS A 176 22.23 -1.50 3.60
CA CYS A 176 22.75 -2.62 4.39
C CYS A 176 23.94 -2.16 5.25
N PRO A 177 23.88 -2.28 6.59
CA PRO A 177 24.97 -1.89 7.48
C PRO A 177 26.11 -2.92 7.51
N LEU A 178 25.85 -4.17 7.06
CA LEU A 178 26.82 -5.26 7.07
C LEU A 178 27.56 -5.40 5.73
N SER A 179 28.77 -5.96 5.79
CA SER A 179 29.46 -6.44 4.59
C SER A 179 28.75 -7.68 4.02
N ALA A 180 28.98 -8.01 2.74
CA ALA A 180 28.41 -9.21 2.12
C ALA A 180 28.76 -10.51 2.85
N GLU A 181 29.98 -10.57 3.42
CA GLU A 181 30.39 -11.69 4.27
C GLU A 181 29.62 -11.70 5.61
N GLY A 182 29.41 -10.53 6.22
CA GLY A 182 28.60 -10.40 7.43
C GLY A 182 27.15 -10.84 7.23
N VAL A 183 26.53 -10.48 6.11
CA VAL A 183 25.17 -10.96 5.75
C VAL A 183 25.16 -12.48 5.60
N SER A 184 26.14 -13.04 4.88
CA SER A 184 26.23 -14.50 4.69
C SER A 184 26.44 -15.26 6.01
N GLN A 185 27.17 -14.67 6.96
CA GLN A 185 27.36 -15.24 8.30
C GLN A 185 26.07 -15.18 9.12
N LEU A 186 25.35 -14.05 9.07
CA LEU A 186 24.06 -13.89 9.72
C LEU A 186 23.04 -14.92 9.21
N ASP A 187 22.89 -15.06 7.89
CA ASP A 187 21.93 -16.00 7.29
C ASP A 187 22.24 -17.45 7.67
N ARG A 188 23.53 -17.82 7.63
CA ARG A 188 23.98 -19.14 8.04
C ARG A 188 23.69 -19.39 9.52
N TYR A 189 23.96 -18.42 10.38
CA TYR A 189 23.67 -18.52 11.81
C TYR A 189 22.17 -18.71 12.07
N LEU A 190 21.32 -17.87 11.47
CA LEU A 190 19.87 -17.93 11.67
C LEU A 190 19.29 -19.27 11.22
N SER A 191 19.79 -19.83 10.11
CA SER A 191 19.34 -21.14 9.58
C SER A 191 19.61 -22.31 10.53
N GLN A 192 20.56 -22.16 11.46
CA GLN A 192 20.90 -23.18 12.46
C GLN A 192 20.07 -23.04 13.74
N VAL A 193 19.65 -21.82 14.06
CA VAL A 193 19.04 -21.49 15.36
C VAL A 193 17.52 -21.51 15.31
N ALA A 194 16.92 -21.23 14.16
CA ALA A 194 15.47 -21.17 14.00
C ALA A 194 15.02 -21.64 12.62
N ASP A 195 13.77 -22.08 12.55
CA ASP A 195 13.07 -22.33 11.29
C ASP A 195 12.66 -20.99 10.65
N ILE A 196 13.44 -20.52 9.67
CA ILE A 196 13.26 -19.23 8.98
C ILE A 196 11.94 -19.20 8.18
N ASP A 197 11.45 -20.36 7.73
CA ASP A 197 10.23 -20.47 6.93
C ASP A 197 8.97 -20.58 7.79
N SER A 198 9.12 -20.58 9.13
CA SER A 198 7.99 -20.69 10.04
C SER A 198 7.01 -19.52 9.91
N ARG A 199 5.72 -19.85 9.84
CA ARG A 199 4.61 -18.88 9.91
C ARG A 199 4.26 -18.43 11.33
N SER A 200 4.92 -18.99 12.35
CA SER A 200 4.66 -18.66 13.75
C SER A 200 5.26 -17.31 14.12
N MET A 201 4.43 -16.40 14.67
CA MET A 201 4.91 -15.09 15.16
C MET A 201 5.87 -15.22 16.35
N LEU A 202 5.74 -16.28 17.16
CA LEU A 202 6.68 -16.55 18.25
C LEU A 202 8.07 -16.95 17.73
N VAL A 203 8.11 -17.72 16.64
CA VAL A 203 9.38 -18.09 15.98
C VAL A 203 10.00 -16.84 15.35
N ARG A 204 9.19 -16.00 14.68
CA ARG A 204 9.65 -14.72 14.10
C ARG A 204 10.20 -13.77 15.16
N ARG A 205 9.57 -13.67 16.33
CA ARG A 205 10.12 -12.93 17.48
C ARG A 205 11.47 -13.49 17.90
N THR A 206 11.61 -14.81 18.00
CA THR A 206 12.91 -15.45 18.30
C THR A 206 13.96 -15.13 17.25
N ILE A 207 13.61 -15.18 15.95
CA ILE A 207 14.51 -14.84 14.85
C ILE A 207 15.04 -13.41 15.00
N TRP A 208 14.16 -12.43 15.28
CA TRP A 208 14.57 -11.05 15.53
C TRP A 208 15.60 -10.95 16.66
N ILE A 209 15.31 -11.55 17.81
CA ILE A 209 16.18 -11.48 18.99
C ILE A 209 17.57 -12.06 18.68
N GLN A 210 17.62 -13.19 17.98
CA GLN A 210 18.88 -13.83 17.63
C GLN A 210 19.64 -13.04 16.57
N ALA A 211 18.95 -12.49 15.58
CA ALA A 211 19.54 -11.67 14.54
C ALA A 211 20.16 -10.39 15.12
N LEU A 212 19.43 -9.67 15.97
CA LEU A 212 19.91 -8.44 16.59
C LEU A 212 21.17 -8.69 17.44
N ARG A 213 21.20 -9.80 18.19
CA ARG A 213 22.37 -10.23 18.95
C ARG A 213 23.56 -10.57 18.05
N ALA A 214 23.32 -11.29 16.96
CA ALA A 214 24.37 -11.66 16.00
C ALA A 214 24.96 -10.41 15.32
N CYS A 215 24.12 -9.47 14.90
CA CYS A 215 24.56 -8.20 14.30
C CYS A 215 25.40 -7.34 15.27
N SER A 216 25.25 -7.50 16.58
CA SER A 216 26.08 -6.80 17.57
C SER A 216 27.49 -7.43 17.73
N GLN A 217 27.71 -8.61 17.15
CA GLN A 217 28.96 -9.38 17.28
C GLN A 217 29.77 -9.45 15.97
N ILE A 218 29.17 -9.01 14.86
CA ILE A 218 29.78 -8.94 13.51
C ILE A 218 30.31 -7.53 13.29
#